data_AF-A0A1T4T2N0-F1
#
_entry.id   AF-A0A1T4T2N0-F1
#
_cell.length_a   1.000
_cell.length_b   1.000
_cell.length_c   1.000
_cell.angle_alpha   90.00
_cell.angle_beta   90.00
_cell.angle_gamma   90.00
#
_symmetry.space_group_name_H-M   'P 1'
#
loop_
_entity.id
_entity.type
_entity.pdbx_description
1 polymer ?
#
loop_
_entity_poly.entity_id
_entity_poly.type
_entity_poly.pdbx_seq_one_letter_code
_entity_poly.pdbx_strand_id
1 'polypeptide(L)'
;MSNKYESMVSDYCVVVNAIECYVASKVADFEFWDAEMTKFFIDTESASYMYDCVEAAAVLGVSELQMQNFLVVHCCLGDYLDGLIGEKDHDSWDMKDQQLVVTYTDNSEDVFQLSDICELMTKTEATGWTYADLVVAEKALQEQANS
;
A
#
# COMPACT_ATOMS: atom_id res chain seq x y z
N MET A 1 4.33 14.83 19.11
CA MET A 1 4.30 14.44 17.70
C MET A 1 2.85 14.19 17.34
N SER A 2 2.45 14.47 16.11
CA SER A 2 1.05 14.37 15.68
C SER A 2 0.68 12.90 15.51
N ASN A 3 -0.20 12.36 16.37
CA ASN A 3 -0.74 11.00 16.30
C ASN A 3 -1.68 10.76 15.11
N LYS A 4 -1.72 11.67 14.11
CA LYS A 4 -2.75 11.66 13.06
C LYS A 4 -2.74 10.37 12.24
N TYR A 5 -1.55 9.89 11.85
CA TYR A 5 -1.39 8.72 10.96
C TYR A 5 -1.10 7.41 11.69
N GLU A 6 -0.88 7.43 13.01
CA GLU A 6 -0.50 6.22 13.76
C GLU A 6 -1.54 5.10 13.60
N SER A 7 -2.83 5.45 13.68
CA SER A 7 -3.92 4.49 13.48
C SER A 7 -3.97 3.95 12.06
N MET A 8 -3.77 4.81 11.05
CA MET A 8 -3.78 4.40 9.64
C MET A 8 -2.61 3.47 9.32
N VAL A 9 -1.40 3.80 9.79
CA VAL A 9 -0.20 2.96 9.60
C VAL A 9 -0.31 1.65 10.38
N SER A 10 -0.97 1.65 11.54
CA SER A 10 -1.29 0.41 12.26
C SER A 10 -2.27 -0.47 11.48
N ASP A 11 -3.33 0.13 10.92
CA ASP A 11 -4.30 -0.57 10.07
C ASP A 11 -3.62 -1.15 8.81
N TYR A 12 -2.69 -0.42 8.22
CA TYR A 12 -1.89 -0.89 7.09
C TYR A 12 -1.17 -2.21 7.41
N CYS A 13 -0.53 -2.33 8.58
CA CYS A 13 0.11 -3.58 9.00
C CYS A 13 -0.89 -4.74 9.17
N VAL A 14 -2.07 -4.45 9.73
CA VAL A 14 -3.15 -5.45 9.88
C VAL A 14 -3.59 -5.99 8.52
N VAL A 15 -3.76 -5.09 7.54
CA VAL A 15 -4.23 -5.46 6.21
C VAL A 15 -3.14 -6.21 5.43
N VAL A 16 -1.87 -5.79 5.49
CA VAL A 16 -0.77 -6.54 4.84
C VAL A 16 -0.69 -7.97 5.37
N ASN A 17 -0.72 -8.16 6.69
CA ASN A 17 -0.75 -9.51 7.27
C ASN A 17 -1.99 -10.31 6.83
N ALA A 18 -3.14 -9.66 6.65
CA ALA A 18 -4.33 -10.32 6.12
C ALA A 18 -4.16 -10.75 4.65
N ILE A 19 -3.51 -9.92 3.82
CA ILE A 19 -3.15 -10.24 2.44
C ILE A 19 -2.22 -11.46 2.42
N GLU A 20 -1.12 -11.44 3.18
CA GLU A 20 -0.17 -12.55 3.28
C GLU A 20 -0.87 -13.86 3.67
N CYS A 21 -1.74 -13.82 4.68
CA CYS A 21 -2.53 -14.98 5.09
C CYS A 21 -3.48 -15.45 3.99
N TYR A 22 -4.13 -14.53 3.26
CA TYR A 22 -5.04 -14.84 2.17
C TYR A 22 -4.31 -15.48 1.00
N VAL A 23 -3.23 -14.87 0.50
CA VAL A 23 -2.48 -15.40 -0.65
C VAL A 23 -1.87 -16.76 -0.32
N ALA A 24 -1.26 -16.92 0.87
CA ALA A 24 -0.65 -18.18 1.27
C ALA A 24 -1.66 -19.33 1.44
N SER A 25 -2.94 -19.03 1.70
CA SER A 25 -3.96 -20.05 1.99
C SER A 25 -5.00 -20.26 0.89
N LYS A 26 -5.17 -19.31 -0.03
CA LYS A 26 -6.27 -19.29 -1.02
C LYS A 26 -5.82 -19.10 -2.46
N VAL A 27 -4.63 -18.53 -2.70
CA VAL A 27 -4.19 -18.18 -4.05
C VAL A 27 -3.08 -19.14 -4.47
N ALA A 28 -3.40 -20.05 -5.38
CA ALA A 28 -2.39 -20.90 -6.00
C ALA A 28 -1.55 -20.09 -6.99
N ASP A 29 -0.27 -20.45 -7.12
CA ASP A 29 0.66 -19.86 -8.09
C ASP A 29 0.75 -18.33 -7.97
N PHE A 30 0.70 -17.82 -6.73
CA PHE A 30 0.84 -16.40 -6.42
C PHE A 30 2.20 -15.86 -6.89
N GLU A 31 2.17 -14.73 -7.62
CA GLU A 31 3.37 -14.01 -8.02
C GLU A 31 3.58 -12.76 -7.18
N PHE A 32 2.61 -11.83 -7.20
CA PHE A 32 2.66 -10.59 -6.44
C PHE A 32 1.26 -10.04 -6.16
N TRP A 33 1.19 -9.10 -5.23
CA TRP A 33 0.01 -8.25 -5.02
C TRP A 33 0.46 -6.80 -5.02
N ASP A 34 -0.44 -5.90 -5.40
CA ASP A 34 -0.18 -4.46 -5.40
C ASP A 34 -1.48 -3.70 -5.15
N ALA A 35 -1.39 -2.40 -4.87
CA ALA A 35 -2.54 -1.51 -4.81
C ALA A 35 -2.28 -0.19 -5.52
N GLU A 36 -3.20 0.17 -6.40
CA GLU A 36 -3.17 1.43 -7.15
C GLU A 36 -4.49 2.17 -6.92
N MET A 37 -4.41 3.40 -6.44
CA MET A 37 -5.55 4.25 -6.11
C MET A 37 -6.56 3.53 -5.20
N THR A 38 -7.74 3.17 -5.71
CA THR A 38 -8.80 2.53 -4.92
C THR A 38 -8.89 1.01 -5.14
N LYS A 39 -7.94 0.45 -5.90
CA LYS A 39 -7.96 -0.92 -6.36
C LYS A 39 -6.84 -1.73 -5.74
N PHE A 40 -7.17 -2.98 -5.41
CA PHE A 40 -6.23 -3.97 -4.93
C PHE A 40 -6.12 -5.10 -5.96
N PHE A 41 -4.90 -5.52 -6.24
CA PHE A 41 -4.57 -6.46 -7.29
C PHE A 41 -3.84 -7.66 -6.71
N ILE A 42 -4.16 -8.84 -7.22
CA ILE A 42 -3.40 -10.06 -6.99
C ILE A 42 -3.09 -10.65 -8.35
N ASP A 43 -1.82 -10.83 -8.63
CA ASP A 43 -1.35 -11.54 -9.82
C ASP A 43 -0.89 -12.96 -9.47
N THR A 44 -1.13 -13.85 -10.41
CA THR A 44 -0.75 -15.27 -10.37
C THR A 44 -0.14 -15.63 -11.71
N GLU A 45 0.60 -16.73 -11.80
CA GLU A 45 1.23 -17.15 -13.06
C GLU A 45 0.25 -17.28 -14.26
N SER A 46 -1.06 -17.37 -13.99
CA SER A 46 -2.10 -17.62 -14.99
C SER A 46 -3.21 -16.57 -15.09
N ALA A 47 -3.37 -15.69 -14.10
CA ALA A 47 -4.47 -14.73 -14.03
C ALA A 47 -4.20 -13.59 -13.05
N SER A 48 -4.73 -12.41 -13.37
CA SER A 48 -4.76 -11.24 -12.48
C SER A 48 -6.19 -10.98 -11.98
N TYR A 49 -6.32 -10.74 -10.68
CA TYR A 49 -7.56 -10.39 -10.01
C TYR A 49 -7.50 -8.94 -9.55
N MET A 50 -8.59 -8.20 -9.76
CA MET A 50 -8.73 -6.81 -9.32
C MET A 50 -9.98 -6.69 -8.46
N TYR A 51 -9.83 -6.07 -7.29
CA TYR A 51 -10.90 -5.86 -6.31
C TYR A 51 -11.03 -4.36 -6.03
N ASP A 52 -12.27 -3.88 -5.91
CA ASP A 52 -12.49 -2.58 -5.27
C ASP A 52 -12.29 -2.65 -3.74
N CYS A 53 -12.27 -1.49 -3.08
CA CYS A 53 -12.06 -1.41 -1.64
C CYS A 53 -13.04 -2.27 -0.81
N VAL A 54 -14.32 -2.34 -1.19
CA VAL A 54 -15.33 -3.09 -0.45
C VAL A 54 -15.15 -4.59 -0.68
N GLU A 55 -14.90 -4.99 -1.92
CA GLU A 55 -14.62 -6.37 -2.30
C GLU A 55 -13.35 -6.88 -1.60
N ALA A 56 -12.26 -6.11 -1.63
CA ALA A 56 -11.00 -6.45 -1.00
C ALA A 56 -11.16 -6.59 0.52
N ALA A 57 -11.84 -5.66 1.18
CA ALA A 57 -12.12 -5.74 2.62
C ALA A 57 -12.86 -7.04 2.99
N ALA A 58 -13.87 -7.40 2.20
CA ALA A 58 -14.65 -8.62 2.42
C ALA A 58 -13.83 -9.89 2.21
N VAL A 59 -13.01 -9.94 1.16
CA VAL A 59 -12.15 -11.10 0.83
C VAL A 59 -11.07 -11.31 1.90
N LEU A 60 -10.45 -10.21 2.36
CA LEU A 60 -9.38 -10.24 3.36
C LEU A 60 -9.90 -10.37 4.80
N GLY A 61 -11.20 -10.21 5.02
CA GLY A 61 -11.80 -10.28 6.35
C GLY A 61 -11.44 -9.11 7.27
N VAL A 62 -11.18 -7.93 6.69
CA VAL A 62 -10.88 -6.68 7.38
C VAL A 62 -12.05 -5.71 7.27
N SER A 63 -12.06 -4.64 8.08
CA SER A 63 -13.06 -3.59 7.91
C SER A 63 -12.79 -2.73 6.67
N GLU A 64 -13.83 -2.14 6.10
CA GLU A 64 -13.68 -1.20 4.97
C GLU A 64 -12.79 -0.01 5.34
N LEU A 65 -12.91 0.51 6.57
CA LEU A 65 -12.03 1.59 7.04
C LEU A 65 -10.55 1.17 7.07
N GLN A 66 -10.26 -0.05 7.52
CA GLN A 66 -8.89 -0.58 7.49
C GLN A 66 -8.37 -0.70 6.06
N MET A 67 -9.20 -1.18 5.14
CA MET A 67 -8.84 -1.28 3.73
C MET A 67 -8.61 0.10 3.10
N GLN A 68 -9.46 1.09 3.39
CA GLN A 68 -9.26 2.48 2.95
C GLN A 68 -7.95 3.05 3.49
N ASN A 69 -7.66 2.86 4.77
CA ASN A 69 -6.40 3.29 5.38
C ASN A 69 -5.20 2.60 4.75
N PHE A 70 -5.30 1.29 4.46
CA PHE A 70 -4.28 0.54 3.76
C PHE A 70 -3.99 1.14 2.38
N LEU A 71 -5.01 1.40 1.56
CA LEU A 71 -4.85 1.97 0.22
C LEU A 71 -4.14 3.33 0.29
N VAL A 72 -4.52 4.18 1.24
CA VAL A 72 -3.88 5.49 1.45
C VAL A 72 -2.41 5.36 1.82
N VAL A 73 -2.07 4.49 2.77
CA VAL A 73 -0.68 4.30 3.19
C VAL A 73 0.14 3.66 2.07
N HIS A 74 -0.41 2.66 1.37
CA HIS A 74 0.25 1.96 0.28
C HIS A 74 0.58 2.91 -0.89
N CYS A 75 -0.39 3.71 -1.35
CA CYS A 75 -0.14 4.70 -2.40
C CYS A 75 0.85 5.78 -1.95
N CYS A 76 0.80 6.23 -0.69
CA CYS A 76 1.80 7.17 -0.18
C CYS A 76 3.22 6.58 -0.21
N LEU A 77 3.37 5.29 0.15
CA LEU A 77 4.66 4.61 0.06
C LEU A 77 5.11 4.46 -1.38
N GLY A 78 4.24 3.99 -2.28
CA GLY A 78 4.57 3.84 -3.70
C GLY A 78 5.01 5.15 -4.37
N ASP A 79 4.31 6.26 -4.11
CA ASP A 79 4.59 7.54 -4.75
C ASP A 79 5.75 8.32 -4.10
N TYR A 80 6.03 8.09 -2.82
CA TYR A 80 6.96 8.92 -2.04
C TYR A 80 8.00 8.12 -1.25
N LEU A 81 8.30 6.87 -1.62
CA LEU A 81 9.32 6.06 -0.96
C LEU A 81 10.68 6.76 -0.89
N ASP A 82 11.03 7.55 -1.91
CA ASP A 82 12.25 8.36 -1.97
C ASP A 82 12.38 9.36 -0.81
N GLY A 83 11.25 9.74 -0.18
CA GLY A 83 11.25 10.54 1.05
C GLY A 83 11.84 9.82 2.27
N LEU A 84 11.93 8.48 2.23
CA LEU A 84 12.59 7.64 3.24
C LEU A 84 14.00 7.20 2.80
N ILE A 85 14.15 6.78 1.54
CA ILE A 85 15.40 6.14 1.06
C ILE A 85 16.36 7.11 0.36
N GLY A 86 15.92 8.34 0.06
CA GLY A 86 16.65 9.28 -0.78
C GLY A 86 16.56 8.91 -2.26
N GLU A 87 17.53 9.34 -3.06
CA GLU A 87 17.60 9.04 -4.51
C GLU A 87 18.21 7.65 -4.79
N LYS A 88 18.01 6.66 -3.91
CA LYS A 88 18.54 5.31 -4.07
C LYS A 88 17.58 4.46 -4.90
N ASP A 89 18.10 3.81 -5.94
CA ASP A 89 17.33 2.82 -6.72
C ASP A 89 17.02 1.59 -5.87
N HIS A 90 15.74 1.22 -5.75
CA HIS A 90 15.26 0.05 -5.03
C HIS A 90 14.64 -0.99 -5.96
N ASP A 91 14.73 -2.27 -5.58
CA ASP A 91 14.13 -3.38 -6.31
C ASP A 91 12.71 -3.68 -5.80
N SER A 92 12.51 -3.65 -4.48
CA SER A 92 11.24 -3.94 -3.84
C SER A 92 11.16 -3.36 -2.44
N TRP A 93 9.95 -3.27 -1.91
CA TRP A 93 9.69 -2.93 -0.53
C TRP A 93 8.51 -3.73 -0.02
N ASP A 94 8.56 -4.14 1.25
CA ASP A 94 7.51 -4.95 1.87
C ASP A 94 7.49 -4.73 3.38
N MET A 95 6.38 -5.09 4.03
CA MET A 95 6.29 -5.09 5.49
C MET A 95 6.73 -6.43 6.05
N LYS A 96 7.81 -6.43 6.84
CA LYS A 96 8.19 -7.58 7.68
C LYS A 96 7.78 -7.27 9.12
N ASP A 97 6.78 -7.98 9.64
CA ASP A 97 6.12 -7.71 10.92
C ASP A 97 5.54 -6.28 11.01
N GLN A 98 6.18 -5.38 11.75
CA GLN A 98 5.77 -3.97 11.93
C GLN A 98 6.84 -3.01 11.39
N GLN A 99 7.64 -3.47 10.44
CA GLN A 99 8.74 -2.70 9.87
C GLN A 99 8.65 -2.75 8.34
N LEU A 100 8.83 -1.59 7.71
CA LEU A 100 9.00 -1.49 6.27
C LEU A 100 10.44 -1.84 5.94
N VAL A 101 10.64 -2.83 5.08
CA VAL A 101 11.95 -3.25 4.60
C VAL A 101 12.04 -2.93 3.12
N VAL A 102 13.03 -2.10 2.76
CA VAL A 102 13.32 -1.76 1.37
C VAL A 102 14.57 -2.51 0.94
N THR A 103 14.47 -3.27 -0.15
CA THR A 103 15.59 -4.00 -0.75
C THR A 103 16.10 -3.23 -1.96
N TYR A 104 17.40 -2.94 -1.97
CA TYR A 104 18.06 -2.21 -3.05
C TYR A 104 18.60 -3.13 -4.14
N THR A 105 18.93 -2.55 -5.30
CA THR A 105 19.51 -3.24 -6.47
C THR A 105 20.82 -4.00 -6.17
N ASP A 106 21.54 -3.60 -5.12
CA ASP A 106 22.76 -4.26 -4.65
C ASP A 106 22.49 -5.37 -3.60
N ASN A 107 21.22 -5.68 -3.34
CA ASN A 107 20.70 -6.58 -2.30
C ASN A 107 20.94 -6.11 -0.85
N SER A 108 21.34 -4.86 -0.63
CA SER A 108 21.28 -4.28 0.72
C SER A 108 19.83 -3.99 1.12
N GLU A 109 19.57 -3.99 2.42
CA GLU A 109 18.25 -3.66 2.98
C GLU A 109 18.36 -2.47 3.94
N ASP A 110 17.44 -1.52 3.84
CA ASP A 110 17.17 -0.53 4.89
C ASP A 110 15.82 -0.85 5.56
N VAL A 111 15.74 -0.62 6.88
CA VAL A 111 14.57 -0.96 7.70
C VAL A 111 14.02 0.28 8.38
N PHE A 112 12.74 0.56 8.15
CA PHE A 112 12.03 1.73 8.66
C PHE A 112 10.92 1.32 9.63
N GLN A 113 10.75 2.11 10.69
CA GLN A 113 9.70 1.91 11.68
C GLN A 113 8.40 2.57 11.23
N LEU A 114 7.28 2.19 11.85
CA LEU A 114 5.97 2.82 11.62
C LEU A 114 5.99 4.34 11.84
N SER A 115 6.85 4.84 12.74
CA SER A 115 7.04 6.27 12.95
C SER A 115 7.61 6.98 11.73
N ASP A 116 8.47 6.33 10.96
CA ASP A 116 9.09 6.89 9.77
C ASP A 116 8.04 7.01 8.64
N ILE A 117 7.17 6.00 8.51
CA ILE A 117 6.00 6.04 7.62
C ILE A 117 5.06 7.18 8.01
N CYS A 118 4.75 7.33 9.31
CA CYS A 118 3.94 8.45 9.80
C CYS A 118 4.56 9.81 9.48
N GLU A 119 5.89 9.93 9.61
CA GLU A 119 6.61 11.15 9.28
C GLU A 119 6.56 11.43 7.77
N LEU A 120 6.72 10.42 6.92
CA LEU A 120 6.56 10.53 5.47
C LEU A 120 5.17 11.09 5.11
N MET A 121 4.11 10.43 5.60
CA MET A 121 2.72 10.87 5.36
C MET A 121 2.45 12.29 5.85
N THR A 122 3.13 12.71 6.93
CA THR A 122 3.03 14.10 7.44
C THR A 122 3.73 15.07 6.50
N LYS A 123 4.92 14.74 6.00
CA LYS A 123 5.66 15.60 5.06
C LYS A 123 4.96 15.77 3.72
N THR A 124 4.23 14.75 3.29
CA THR A 124 3.54 14.72 2.00
C THR A 124 2.05 15.04 2.11
N GLU A 125 1.56 15.43 3.30
CA GLU A 125 0.12 15.70 3.56
C GLU A 125 -0.51 16.70 2.58
N ALA A 126 0.27 17.69 2.11
CA ALA A 126 -0.19 18.68 1.15
C ALA A 126 -0.61 18.08 -0.22
N THR A 127 -0.17 16.86 -0.53
CA THR A 127 -0.53 16.12 -1.75
C THR A 127 -1.95 15.53 -1.65
N GLY A 128 -2.47 15.29 -0.45
CA GLY A 128 -3.80 14.71 -0.23
C GLY A 128 -3.75 13.20 0.01
N TRP A 129 -3.71 12.80 1.28
CA TRP A 129 -3.72 11.40 1.72
C TRP A 129 -5.00 11.03 2.42
N THR A 130 -6.11 11.20 1.71
CA THR A 130 -7.39 10.64 2.13
C THR A 130 -7.90 9.70 1.07
N TYR A 131 -8.75 8.75 1.45
CA TYR A 131 -9.40 7.86 0.50
C TYR A 131 -10.22 8.64 -0.55
N ALA A 132 -10.78 9.80 -0.16
CA ALA A 132 -11.47 10.69 -1.10
C ALA A 132 -10.53 11.28 -2.15
N ASP A 133 -9.29 11.61 -1.78
CA ASP A 133 -8.28 12.10 -2.73
C ASP A 133 -7.92 11.02 -3.74
N LEU A 134 -7.76 9.76 -3.30
CA LEU A 134 -7.53 8.61 -4.19
C LEU A 134 -8.68 8.40 -5.18
N VAL A 135 -9.93 8.51 -4.72
CA VAL A 135 -11.12 8.41 -5.59
C VAL A 135 -11.14 9.53 -6.64
N VAL A 136 -10.72 10.74 -6.28
CA VAL A 136 -10.63 11.86 -7.22
C VAL A 136 -9.51 11.62 -8.25
N ALA A 137 -8.34 11.17 -7.80
CA ALA A 137 -7.22 10.85 -8.66
C ALA A 137 -7.56 9.72 -9.66
N GLU A 138 -8.19 8.64 -9.21
CA GLU A 138 -8.63 7.54 -10.08
C GLU A 138 -9.58 8.03 -11.18
N LYS A 139 -10.57 8.86 -10.84
CA LYS A 139 -11.50 9.42 -11.82
C LYS A 139 -10.79 10.26 -12.87
N ALA A 140 -9.83 11.09 -12.45
CA ALA A 140 -9.06 11.92 -13.37
C ALA A 140 -8.24 11.06 -14.35
N LEU A 141 -7.66 9.94 -13.89
CA LEU A 141 -6.94 8.99 -14.75
C LEU A 141 -7.88 8.29 -15.74
N GLN A 142 -9.06 7.87 -15.30
CA GLN A 142 -10.06 7.24 -16.17
C GLN A 142 -10.58 8.19 -17.26
N GLU A 143 -10.76 9.47 -16.94
CA GLU A 143 -11.16 10.48 -17.92
C GLU A 143 -10.06 10.73 -18.97
N GLN A 144 -8.79 10.74 -18.55
CA GLN A 144 -7.65 10.88 -19.46
C GLN A 144 -7.48 9.66 -20.38
N ALA A 145 -7.68 8.45 -19.86
CA ALA A 145 -7.57 7.22 -20.66
C ALA A 145 -8.68 7.10 -21.72
N ASN A 146 -9.81 7.77 -21.51
CA ASN A 146 -10.97 7.75 -22.41
C ASN A 146 -11.05 8.95 -23.37
N SER A 147 -10.07 9.87 -23.33
CA SER A 147 -9.98 11.09 -24.16
C SER A 147 -9.03 10.89 -25.33
#